data_AF-A0A6H0A1I7-F1
#
_entry.id   AF-A0A6H0A1I7-F1
#
_cell.length_a   1.000
_cell.length_b   1.000
_cell.length_c   1.000
_cell.angle_alpha   90.00
_cell.angle_beta   90.00
_cell.angle_gamma   90.00
#
_symmetry.space_group_name_H-M   'P 1'
#
loop_
_entity.id
_entity.type
_entity.pdbx_description
1 polymer ?
#
loop_
_entity_poly.entity_id
_entity_poly.type
_entity_poly.pdbx_seq_one_letter_code
_entity_poly.pdbx_strand_id
1 'polypeptide(L)'
;MSLIVKSDSDIEELLRVNETLIVNGQQYMVVTDPNNGTAAFVKVFTNENGEDRISDIYDDDEFQKVQNAYENQGNIKLTIRRQYFDAK
;
A
#
# COMPACT_ATOMS: atom_id res chain seq x y z
N MET A 1 -9.60 11.17 -7.39
CA MET A 1 -9.09 9.78 -7.47
C MET A 1 -7.63 9.90 -7.84
N SER A 2 -6.72 9.43 -6.99
CA SER A 2 -5.28 9.55 -7.20
C SER A 2 -4.73 8.18 -7.60
N LEU A 3 -3.96 8.14 -8.68
CA LEU A 3 -3.15 6.97 -9.04
C LEU A 3 -1.72 7.21 -8.58
N ILE A 4 -1.12 6.18 -7.99
CA ILE A 4 0.30 6.22 -7.62
C ILE A 4 1.02 5.24 -8.53
N VAL A 5 2.15 5.69 -9.08
CA VAL A 5 3.05 4.86 -9.87
C VAL A 5 4.01 4.19 -8.89
N LYS A 6 4.00 2.85 -8.88
CA LYS A 6 5.06 2.09 -8.23
C LYS A 6 6.30 2.12 -9.13
N SER A 7 7.45 2.50 -8.58
CA SER A 7 8.73 2.48 -9.29
C SER A 7 9.77 1.77 -8.42
N ASP A 8 9.68 0.45 -8.32
CA ASP A 8 10.64 -0.34 -7.55
C ASP A 8 11.39 -1.41 -8.35
N SER A 9 10.98 -1.73 -9.58
CA SER A 9 11.73 -2.62 -10.49
C SER A 9 11.12 -2.52 -11.89
N ASP A 10 11.65 -1.67 -12.78
CA ASP A 10 11.34 -1.54 -14.23
C ASP A 10 9.87 -1.60 -14.73
N ILE A 11 8.89 -1.70 -13.83
CA ILE A 11 7.47 -1.92 -14.09
C ILE A 11 6.72 -0.79 -13.39
N GLU A 12 6.17 0.12 -14.18
CA GLU A 12 5.25 1.14 -13.71
C GLU A 12 3.87 0.51 -13.50
N GLU A 13 3.59 0.07 -12.27
CA GLU A 13 2.25 -0.41 -11.92
C GLU A 13 1.38 0.76 -11.48
N LEU A 14 0.26 0.93 -12.19
CA LEU A 14 -0.78 1.89 -11.87
C LEU A 14 -1.65 1.32 -10.76
N LEU A 15 -1.46 1.82 -9.54
CA LEU A 15 -2.23 1.39 -8.39
C LEU A 15 -3.30 2.43 -8.05
N ARG A 16 -4.53 1.96 -7.86
CA ARG A 16 -5.64 2.82 -7.45
C ARG A 16 -5.62 2.98 -5.93
N VAL A 17 -5.41 4.20 -5.46
CA VAL A 17 -5.53 4.50 -4.02
C VAL A 17 -7.00 4.47 -3.64
N ASN A 18 -7.37 3.55 -2.75
CA ASN A 18 -8.69 3.53 -2.14
C ASN A 18 -8.71 4.41 -0.90
N GLU A 19 -7.72 4.25 -0.03
CA GLU A 19 -7.72 4.89 1.28
C GLU A 19 -6.31 5.12 1.82
N THR A 20 -6.18 6.08 2.73
CA THR A 20 -4.92 6.41 3.43
C THR A 20 -5.11 6.19 4.92
N LEU A 21 -4.15 5.50 5.53
CA LEU A 21 -4.12 5.10 6.92
C LEU A 21 -2.89 5.73 7.60
N ILE A 22 -3.02 6.16 8.84
CA ILE A 22 -1.88 6.61 9.65
C ILE A 22 -1.78 5.67 10.85
N VAL A 23 -0.69 4.92 10.93
CA VAL A 23 -0.44 3.94 12.00
C VAL A 23 0.91 4.26 12.61
N ASN A 24 0.92 4.56 13.92
CA ASN A 24 2.14 4.95 14.66
C ASN A 24 2.90 6.13 14.02
N GLY A 25 2.19 7.10 13.44
CA GLY A 25 2.80 8.25 12.76
C GLY A 25 3.38 7.95 11.37
N GLN A 26 3.33 6.69 10.92
CA GLN A 26 3.69 6.30 9.57
C GLN A 26 2.44 6.28 8.69
N GLN A 27 2.55 6.88 7.50
CA GLN A 27 1.48 6.87 6.51
C GLN A 27 1.53 5.59 5.67
N TYR A 28 0.38 4.97 5.51
CA TYR A 28 0.13 3.80 4.67
C TYR A 28 -1.03 4.08 3.74
N MET A 29 -1.11 3.35 2.65
CA MET A 29 -2.21 3.44 1.71
C MET A 29 -2.72 2.05 1.37
N VAL A 30 -4.04 1.96 1.23
CA VAL A 30 -4.71 0.80 0.66
C VAL A 30 -4.83 1.06 -0.82
N VAL A 31 -4.10 0.26 -1.58
CA VAL A 31 -4.08 0.34 -3.02
C VAL A 31 -4.74 -0.90 -3.62
N THR A 32 -5.35 -0.75 -4.79
CA THR A 32 -5.88 -1.88 -5.55
C THR A 32 -5.32 -1.86 -6.95
N ASP A 33 -4.83 -3.02 -7.39
CA ASP A 33 -4.47 -3.26 -8.77
C ASP A 33 -5.74 -3.22 -9.64
N PRO A 34 -5.88 -2.27 -10.58
CA PRO A 34 -7.04 -2.19 -11.45
C PRO A 34 -7.12 -3.34 -12.45
N ASN A 35 -6.02 -4.04 -12.73
CA ASN A 35 -5.98 -5.17 -13.66
C ASN A 35 -6.50 -6.46 -13.01
N ASN A 36 -6.05 -6.74 -11.79
CA ASN A 36 -6.39 -7.98 -11.08
C ASN A 36 -7.42 -7.79 -9.94
N GLY A 37 -7.80 -6.55 -9.62
CA GLY A 37 -8.71 -6.22 -8.52
C GLY A 37 -8.17 -6.55 -7.12
N THR A 38 -6.86 -6.83 -7.00
CA THR A 38 -6.24 -7.24 -5.74
C THR A 38 -5.88 -6.00 -4.92
N ALA A 39 -6.35 -5.95 -3.67
CA ALA A 39 -5.97 -4.92 -2.73
C ALA A 39 -4.68 -5.29 -1.97
N ALA A 40 -3.81 -4.31 -1.76
CA ALA A 40 -2.55 -4.41 -1.03
C ALA A 40 -2.37 -3.19 -0.10
N PHE A 41 -1.61 -3.37 0.98
CA PHE A 41 -1.15 -2.26 1.81
C PHE A 41 0.26 -1.85 1.39
N VAL A 42 0.46 -0.55 1.21
CA VAL A 42 1.77 0.02 0.89
C VAL A 42 2.10 1.14 1.86
N LYS A 43 3.38 1.28 2.17
CA LYS A 43 3.93 2.33 3.02
C LYS A 43 4.30 3.52 2.17
N VAL A 44 3.89 4.72 2.55
CA VAL A 44 4.22 5.95 1.82
C VAL A 44 5.44 6.61 2.45
N PHE A 45 6.41 6.99 1.63
CA PHE A 45 7.58 7.74 2.05
C PHE A 45 7.95 8.75 0.98
N THR A 46 8.34 9.94 1.41
CA THR A 46 8.79 11.00 0.49
C THR A 46 10.30 10.85 0.29
N ASN A 47 10.75 10.80 -0.97
CA ASN A 47 12.18 10.74 -1.28
C ASN A 47 12.85 12.13 -1.13
N GLU A 48 14.17 12.21 -1.26
CA GLU A 48 14.93 13.47 -1.19
C GLU A 48 14.54 14.48 -2.29
N ASN A 49 13.88 14.03 -3.35
CA ASN A 49 13.38 14.89 -4.43
C ASN A 49 11.99 15.48 -4.14
N GLY A 50 11.38 15.16 -2.99
CA GLY A 50 10.04 15.60 -2.63
C GLY A 50 8.92 14.83 -3.33
N GLU A 51 9.23 13.67 -3.90
CA GLU A 51 8.25 12.78 -4.55
C GLU A 51 7.77 11.73 -3.55
N ASP A 52 6.45 11.59 -3.43
CA ASP A 52 5.85 10.53 -2.64
C ASP A 52 5.99 9.18 -3.34
N ARG A 53 6.73 8.28 -2.71
CA ARG A 53 6.92 6.89 -3.13
C ARG A 53 6.18 5.94 -2.21
N ILE A 54 5.92 4.76 -2.75
CA ILE A 54 5.29 3.67 -2.01
C ILE A 54 6.22 2.46 -1.97
N SER A 55 6.27 1.79 -0.82
CA SER A 55 7.05 0.57 -0.59
C SER A 55 6.13 -0.51 -0.03
N ASP A 56 6.55 -1.75 -0.23
CA ASP A 56 5.88 -2.91 0.34
C ASP A 56 6.15 -2.98 1.84
N ILE A 57 5.24 -3.63 2.56
CA ILE A 57 5.38 -3.92 3.99
C ILE A 57 5.92 -5.34 4.12
N TYR A 58 7.22 -5.47 4.30
CA TYR A 58 7.88 -6.77 4.49
C TYR A 58 7.72 -7.32 5.91
N ASP A 59 7.54 -6.44 6.89
CA ASP A 59 7.41 -6.83 8.29
C ASP A 59 5.98 -7.32 8.58
N ASP A 60 5.90 -8.54 9.09
CA ASP A 60 4.65 -9.23 9.37
C ASP A 60 3.84 -8.55 10.48
N ASP A 61 4.50 -8.05 11.52
CA ASP A 61 3.90 -7.33 12.63
C ASP A 61 3.43 -5.94 12.18
N GLU A 62 4.21 -5.27 11.32
CA GLU A 62 3.81 -4.00 10.70
C GLU A 62 2.54 -4.19 9.85
N PHE A 63 2.53 -5.23 9.01
CA PHE A 63 1.37 -5.55 8.18
C PHE A 63 0.13 -5.83 9.02
N GLN A 64 0.24 -6.65 10.08
CA GLN A 64 -0.89 -6.93 10.97
C GLN A 64 -1.39 -5.68 11.70
N LYS A 65 -0.50 -4.75 12.09
CA LYS A 65 -0.92 -3.47 12.70
C LYS A 65 -1.71 -2.62 11.72
N VAL A 66 -1.27 -2.53 10.46
CA VAL A 66 -1.99 -1.78 9.42
C VAL A 66 -3.32 -2.44 9.10
N GLN A 67 -3.34 -3.76 8.99
CA GLN A 67 -4.57 -4.53 8.79
C GLN A 67 -5.57 -4.30 9.94
N ASN A 68 -5.11 -4.42 11.19
CA ASN A 68 -5.95 -4.17 12.36
C ASN A 68 -6.45 -2.72 12.42
N ALA A 69 -5.61 -1.74 12.05
CA ALA A 69 -6.02 -0.35 12.00
C ALA A 69 -7.12 -0.12 10.94
N TYR A 70 -6.97 -0.76 9.78
CA TYR A 70 -7.96 -0.71 8.69
C TYR A 70 -9.28 -1.38 9.09
N GLU A 71 -9.24 -2.58 9.68
CA GLU A 71 -10.44 -3.26 10.17
C GLU A 71 -11.12 -2.47 11.30
N ASN A 72 -10.35 -1.83 12.20
CA ASN A 72 -10.90 -1.00 13.28
C ASN A 72 -11.54 0.30 12.80
N GLN A 73 -11.18 0.80 11.61
CA GLN A 73 -11.87 1.95 11.01
C GLN A 73 -13.30 1.62 10.52
N GLY A 74 -13.77 0.39 10.70
CA GLY A 74 -15.10 -0.05 10.27
C GLY A 74 -15.13 -0.41 8.78
N ASN A 75 -13.97 -0.49 8.13
CA ASN A 75 -13.87 -0.91 6.75
C ASN A 75 -14.03 -2.41 6.62
N ILE A 76 -14.80 -2.77 5.60
CA ILE A 76 -15.16 -4.14 5.25
C ILE A 76 -13.87 -4.96 5.16
N LYS A 77 -13.92 -6.19 5.68
CA LYS A 77 -12.87 -7.21 5.57
C LYS A 77 -12.51 -7.44 4.09
N LEU A 78 -11.69 -6.58 3.52
CA LEU A 78 -11.13 -6.80 2.19
C LEU A 78 -10.13 -7.95 2.35
N THR A 79 -10.21 -8.92 1.45
CA THR A 79 -9.19 -9.97 1.32
C THR A 79 -7.93 -9.31 0.75
N ILE A 80 -7.20 -8.60 1.59
CA ILE A 80 -5.93 -7.98 1.24
C ILE A 80 -4.90 -9.09 1.22
N ARG A 81 -4.44 -9.44 0.03
CA ARG A 81 -3.37 -10.42 -0.13
C ARG A 81 -2.05 -9.71 0.10
N ARG A 82 -1.11 -10.37 0.78
CA ARG A 82 0.30 -9.97 0.69
C ARG A 82 0.71 -10.18 -0.77
N GLN A 83 0.70 -9.11 -1.53
CA GLN A 83 1.40 -9.05 -2.80
C GLN A 83 2.86 -8.81 -2.44
N TYR A 84 3.64 -9.89 -2.45
CA TYR A 84 5.08 -9.76 -2.61
C TYR A 84 5.28 -9.36 -4.06
N PHE A 85 5.64 -8.10 -4.29
CA PHE A 85 6.06 -7.67 -5.61
C PHE A 85 7.46 -8.25 -5.78
N ASP A 86 7.50 -9.41 -6.43
CA ASP A 86 8.73 -10.14 -6.70
C ASP A 86 9.63 -9.22 -7.55
N ALA A 87 10.66 -8.64 -6.92
CA ALA A 87 11.72 -7.93 -7.62
C ALA A 87 12.56 -8.98 -8.35
N LYS A 88 12.34 -9.14 -9.65
CA LYS A 88 13.18 -9.93 -10.54
C LYS A 88 13.77 -9.09 -11.65
#